data_AF-A0A498ECK9-F1
#
_entry.id   AF-A0A498ECK9-F1
#
_cell.length_a   1.000
_cell.length_b   1.000
_cell.length_c   1.000
_cell.angle_alpha   90.00
_cell.angle_beta   90.00
_cell.angle_gamma   90.00
#
_symmetry.space_group_name_H-M   'P 1'
#
loop_
_entity.id
_entity.type
_entity.pdbx_description
1 polymer ?
#
loop_
_entity_poly.entity_id
_entity_poly.type
_entity_poly.pdbx_seq_one_letter_code
_entity_poly.pdbx_strand_id
1 'polypeptide(L)'
;MSQNDSKREVACTLTEEQEAERREDVRARLVEHYLGYEEHENGVIVRFDGTDGSLEALAEFTSNELQCCSFAEYEIAVSPPYEETVLTVTGPDGTTEMFRDGFVDRLDVESA
;
A
#
# COMPACT_ATOMS: atom_id res chain seq x y z
N MET A 1 14.00 -23.81 25.76
CA MET A 1 12.55 -24.01 25.60
C MET A 1 12.01 -22.74 24.99
N SER A 2 11.60 -22.87 23.74
CA SER A 2 11.19 -21.79 22.83
C SER A 2 9.90 -21.15 23.33
N GLN A 3 9.83 -19.82 23.29
CA GLN A 3 8.55 -19.12 23.26
C GLN A 3 8.47 -18.38 21.94
N ASN A 4 7.47 -18.80 21.19
CA ASN A 4 6.94 -18.32 19.94
C ASN A 4 6.16 -17.01 20.20
N ASP A 5 6.20 -16.04 19.29
CA ASP A 5 4.99 -15.40 18.73
C ASP A 5 5.36 -14.37 17.65
N SER A 6 5.06 -14.70 16.39
CA SER A 6 5.29 -13.92 15.16
C SER A 6 4.36 -12.71 15.03
N LYS A 7 4.17 -11.93 16.09
CA LYS A 7 3.42 -10.69 16.01
C LYS A 7 4.39 -9.56 15.72
N ARG A 8 4.70 -9.33 14.43
CA ARG A 8 5.19 -8.01 14.00
C ARG A 8 4.02 -7.06 14.19
N GLU A 9 3.98 -6.45 15.38
CA GLU A 9 2.93 -5.56 15.82
C GLU A 9 2.78 -4.44 14.79
N VAL A 10 1.58 -4.26 14.25
CA VAL A 10 1.21 -3.06 13.50
C VAL A 10 1.45 -1.88 14.43
N ALA A 11 2.55 -1.19 14.22
CA ALA A 11 3.10 -0.22 15.16
C ALA A 11 2.65 1.19 14.80
N CYS A 12 1.40 1.38 14.34
CA CYS A 12 0.90 2.72 13.98
C CYS A 12 1.14 3.68 15.14
N THR A 13 2.05 4.63 14.94
CA THR A 13 2.44 5.62 15.96
C THR A 13 1.54 6.86 16.00
N LEU A 14 0.49 6.88 15.16
CA LEU A 14 -0.46 7.98 15.01
C LEU A 14 -1.77 7.69 15.75
N THR A 15 -2.46 8.74 16.20
CA THR A 15 -3.75 8.60 16.89
C THR A 15 -4.86 8.20 15.91
N GLU A 16 -5.81 7.36 16.34
CA GLU A 16 -6.86 6.79 15.48
C GLU A 16 -7.65 7.82 14.66
N GLU A 17 -7.84 9.04 15.19
CA GLU A 17 -8.57 10.12 14.54
C GLU A 17 -7.74 10.81 13.44
N GLN A 18 -6.46 11.07 13.71
CA GLN A 18 -5.52 11.64 12.72
C GLN A 18 -5.20 10.65 11.60
N GLU A 19 -5.27 9.37 11.93
CA GLU A 19 -5.13 8.24 11.04
C GLU A 19 -6.33 8.11 10.08
N ALA A 20 -7.56 8.31 10.56
CA ALA A 20 -8.76 8.16 9.72
C ALA A 20 -8.81 9.21 8.59
N GLU A 21 -8.77 10.50 8.93
CA GLU A 21 -8.93 11.58 7.94
C GLU A 21 -7.82 11.57 6.88
N ARG A 22 -6.56 11.31 7.28
CA ARG A 22 -5.42 11.27 6.35
C ARG A 22 -5.45 10.07 5.43
N ARG A 23 -5.81 8.89 5.96
CA ARG A 23 -5.89 7.68 5.13
C ARG A 23 -7.08 7.71 4.18
N GLU A 24 -8.19 8.33 4.57
CA GLU A 24 -9.36 8.47 3.69
C GLU A 24 -9.07 9.37 2.48
N ASP A 25 -8.40 10.52 2.68
CA ASP A 25 -8.05 11.43 1.57
C ASP A 25 -7.03 10.80 0.60
N VAL A 26 -5.96 10.19 1.14
CA VAL A 26 -4.97 9.45 0.34
C VAL A 26 -5.64 8.32 -0.44
N ARG A 27 -6.52 7.56 0.22
CA ARG A 27 -7.22 6.43 -0.42
C ARG A 27 -8.13 6.88 -1.54
N ALA A 28 -8.91 7.95 -1.34
CA ALA A 28 -9.77 8.48 -2.39
C ALA A 28 -8.96 8.83 -3.65
N ARG A 29 -7.81 9.49 -3.47
CA ARG A 29 -6.89 9.80 -4.58
C ARG A 29 -6.33 8.54 -5.25
N LEU A 30 -5.94 7.52 -4.47
CA LEU A 30 -5.44 6.27 -5.03
C LEU A 30 -6.51 5.50 -5.83
N VAL A 31 -7.77 5.53 -5.38
CA VAL A 31 -8.90 4.91 -6.11
C VAL A 31 -9.09 5.56 -7.48
N GLU A 32 -9.03 6.90 -7.57
CA GLU A 32 -9.19 7.62 -8.84
C GLU A 32 -8.13 7.23 -9.89
N HIS A 33 -6.95 6.81 -9.42
CA HIS A 33 -5.80 6.50 -10.26
C HIS A 33 -5.57 5.00 -10.47
N TYR A 34 -6.40 4.14 -9.86
CA TYR A 34 -6.19 2.69 -9.83
C TYR A 34 -6.43 2.03 -11.19
N LEU A 35 -5.47 1.21 -11.65
CA LEU A 35 -5.56 0.47 -12.91
C LEU A 35 -5.64 -1.05 -12.74
N GLY A 36 -5.36 -1.56 -11.54
CA GLY A 36 -5.41 -2.98 -11.23
C GLY A 36 -4.21 -3.46 -10.39
N TYR A 37 -4.17 -4.76 -10.12
CA TYR A 37 -3.10 -5.37 -9.35
C TYR A 37 -2.78 -6.79 -9.82
N GLU A 38 -1.65 -7.31 -9.37
CA GLU A 38 -1.30 -8.72 -9.43
C GLU A 38 -0.66 -9.19 -8.12
N GLU A 39 -0.83 -10.48 -7.83
CA GLU A 39 -0.17 -11.11 -6.70
C GLU A 39 1.29 -11.43 -7.06
N HIS A 40 2.20 -11.14 -6.13
CA HIS A 40 3.62 -11.43 -6.24
C HIS A 40 4.03 -12.48 -5.20
N GLU A 41 5.12 -13.22 -5.45
CA GLU A 41 5.57 -14.34 -4.60
C GLU A 41 5.69 -14.00 -3.12
N ASN A 42 6.06 -12.75 -2.80
CA ASN A 42 6.22 -12.26 -1.43
C ASN A 42 5.46 -10.95 -1.18
N GLY A 43 4.40 -10.67 -1.96
CA GLY A 43 3.67 -9.42 -1.82
C GLY A 43 2.62 -9.14 -2.90
N VAL A 44 2.40 -7.86 -3.18
CA VAL A 44 1.47 -7.40 -4.23
C VAL A 44 2.14 -6.35 -5.12
N ILE A 45 1.76 -6.33 -6.39
CA ILE A 45 2.13 -5.30 -7.34
C ILE A 45 0.85 -4.60 -7.77
N VAL A 46 0.81 -3.28 -7.62
CA VAL A 46 -0.38 -2.45 -7.85
C VAL A 46 -0.04 -1.39 -8.88
N ARG A 47 -0.91 -1.22 -9.88
CA ARG A 47 -0.72 -0.31 -10.99
C ARG A 47 -1.65 0.89 -10.86
N PHE A 48 -1.08 2.06 -11.11
CA PHE A 48 -1.78 3.34 -11.15
C PHE A 48 -1.42 4.07 -12.45
N ASP A 49 -2.25 5.02 -12.87
CA ASP A 49 -1.90 5.85 -14.02
C ASP A 49 -0.63 6.69 -13.74
N GLY A 50 0.03 7.11 -14.81
CA GLY A 50 1.30 7.84 -14.76
C GLY A 50 1.19 9.33 -14.47
N THR A 51 0.08 9.81 -13.89
CA THR A 51 -0.04 11.23 -13.51
C THR A 51 0.79 11.55 -12.26
N ASP A 52 1.13 12.84 -12.11
CA ASP A 52 1.78 13.35 -10.89
C ASP A 52 0.94 13.06 -9.63
N GLY A 53 -0.39 13.10 -9.76
CA GLY A 53 -1.34 12.82 -8.68
C GLY A 53 -1.19 11.42 -8.09
N SER A 54 -1.01 10.41 -8.94
CA SER A 54 -0.75 9.02 -8.54
C SER A 54 0.55 8.90 -7.75
N LEU A 55 1.63 9.52 -8.25
CA LEU A 55 2.94 9.45 -7.60
C LEU A 55 2.92 10.15 -6.23
N GLU A 56 2.30 11.32 -6.14
CA GLU A 56 2.16 12.04 -4.87
C GLU A 56 1.34 11.24 -3.86
N ALA A 57 0.21 10.66 -4.27
CA ALA A 57 -0.63 9.84 -3.41
C ALA A 57 0.09 8.56 -2.95
N LEU A 58 0.86 7.91 -3.83
CA LEU A 58 1.67 6.73 -3.49
C LEU A 58 2.80 7.05 -2.51
N ALA A 59 3.47 8.19 -2.68
CA ALA A 59 4.51 8.63 -1.76
C ALA A 59 3.94 8.93 -0.36
N GLU A 60 2.77 9.58 -0.29
CA GLU A 60 2.07 9.85 0.97
C GLU A 60 1.59 8.56 1.64
N PHE A 61 0.96 7.66 0.88
CA PHE A 61 0.60 6.31 1.35
C PHE A 61 1.81 5.57 1.93
N THR A 62 2.91 5.51 1.19
CA THR A 62 4.14 4.84 1.62
C THR A 62 4.68 5.47 2.91
N SER A 63 4.67 6.81 3.02
CA SER A 63 5.11 7.50 4.23
C SER A 63 4.26 7.15 5.45
N ASN A 64 2.94 6.96 5.28
CA ASN A 64 2.05 6.54 6.36
C ASN A 64 2.31 5.08 6.73
N GLU A 65 2.43 4.22 5.73
CA GLU A 65 2.68 2.79 5.93
C GLU A 65 4.02 2.52 6.60
N LEU A 66 5.07 3.31 6.35
CA LEU A 66 6.34 3.18 7.08
C LEU A 66 6.19 3.35 8.61
N GLN A 67 5.16 4.06 9.06
CA GLN A 67 4.87 4.24 10.49
C GLN A 67 4.02 3.10 11.08
N CYS A 68 3.32 2.32 10.25
CA CYS A 68 2.38 1.29 10.66
C CYS A 68 2.87 -0.14 10.37
N CYS A 69 3.55 -0.29 9.25
CA CYS A 69 3.95 -1.53 8.58
C CYS A 69 5.46 -1.53 8.32
N SER A 70 6.26 -1.21 9.36
CA SER A 70 7.73 -1.10 9.28
C SER A 70 8.46 -2.41 8.94
N PHE A 71 7.71 -3.47 8.64
CA PHE A 71 8.22 -4.77 8.28
C PHE A 71 8.20 -5.04 6.77
N ALA A 72 7.45 -4.25 6.01
CA ALA A 72 7.30 -4.38 4.58
C ALA A 72 8.28 -3.46 3.85
N GLU A 73 8.65 -3.87 2.64
CA GLU A 73 9.44 -3.10 1.69
C GLU A 73 8.50 -2.55 0.61
N TYR A 74 8.72 -1.29 0.25
CA TYR A 74 7.89 -0.54 -0.70
C TYR A 74 8.78 -0.01 -1.80
N GLU A 75 8.44 -0.30 -3.05
CA GLU A 75 9.09 0.23 -4.23
C GLU A 75 8.07 0.97 -5.09
N ILE A 76 8.38 2.21 -5.46
CA ILE A 76 7.59 2.99 -6.43
C ILE A 76 8.43 3.11 -7.70
N ALA A 77 7.94 2.51 -8.79
CA ALA A 77 8.59 2.55 -10.09
C ALA A 77 7.83 3.47 -11.05
N VAL A 78 8.54 4.47 -11.57
CA VAL A 78 8.06 5.41 -12.61
C VAL A 78 9.03 5.30 -13.79
N SER A 79 8.56 4.76 -14.92
CA SER A 79 9.42 4.43 -16.06
C SER A 79 8.86 4.96 -17.37
N PRO A 80 9.71 5.35 -18.36
CA PRO A 80 9.25 5.72 -19.69
C PRO A 80 8.38 4.59 -20.31
N PRO A 81 7.26 4.91 -20.98
CA PRO A 81 6.82 6.25 -21.41
C PRO A 81 6.10 7.10 -20.35
N TYR A 82 6.10 6.70 -19.08
CA TYR A 82 5.43 7.37 -17.95
C TYR A 82 3.91 7.33 -18.04
N GLU A 83 3.37 6.25 -18.60
CA GLU A 83 1.93 6.02 -18.68
C GLU A 83 1.37 5.42 -17.38
N GLU A 84 2.24 4.81 -16.57
CA GLU A 84 1.86 4.11 -15.34
C GLU A 84 2.89 4.35 -14.23
N THR A 85 2.40 4.35 -13.00
CA THR A 85 3.22 4.23 -11.79
C THR A 85 2.93 2.89 -11.14
N VAL A 86 3.98 2.14 -10.79
CA VAL A 86 3.84 0.82 -10.19
C VAL A 86 4.29 0.86 -8.74
N LEU A 87 3.43 0.43 -7.82
CA LEU A 87 3.77 0.18 -6.43
C LEU A 87 3.98 -1.32 -6.22
N THR A 88 5.16 -1.69 -5.77
CA THR A 88 5.45 -3.05 -5.31
C THR A 88 5.56 -3.03 -3.79
N VAL A 89 4.79 -3.89 -3.12
CA VAL A 89 4.88 -4.08 -1.66
C VAL A 89 5.28 -5.51 -1.40
N THR A 90 6.41 -5.74 -0.73
CA THR A 90 6.90 -7.08 -0.37
C THR A 90 7.18 -7.20 1.13
N GLY A 91 7.22 -8.41 1.65
CA GLY A 91 7.48 -8.62 3.07
C GLY A 91 7.54 -10.09 3.49
N PRO A 92 7.54 -10.37 4.80
CA PRO A 92 7.49 -11.74 5.33
C PRO A 92 6.17 -12.44 4.96
N ASP A 93 6.10 -13.75 5.22
CA ASP A 93 4.87 -14.55 5.08
C ASP A 93 3.65 -13.84 5.71
N GLY A 94 2.54 -13.81 4.96
CA GLY A 94 1.31 -13.11 5.31
C GLY A 94 1.19 -11.69 4.79
N THR A 95 2.27 -11.09 4.25
CA THR A 95 2.23 -9.73 3.67
C THR A 95 1.28 -9.65 2.48
N THR A 96 1.32 -10.63 1.56
CA THR A 96 0.44 -10.67 0.40
C THR A 96 -1.03 -10.62 0.80
N GLU A 97 -1.47 -11.48 1.71
CA GLU A 97 -2.86 -11.54 2.18
C GLU A 97 -3.26 -10.24 2.89
N MET A 98 -2.37 -9.69 3.73
CA MET A 98 -2.65 -8.46 4.47
C MET A 98 -2.86 -7.25 3.57
N PHE A 99 -2.01 -7.05 2.56
CA PHE A 99 -2.17 -5.94 1.62
C PHE A 99 -3.28 -6.21 0.59
N ARG A 100 -3.51 -7.47 0.22
CA ARG A 100 -4.63 -7.82 -0.65
C ARG A 100 -5.96 -7.46 0.00
N ASP A 101 -6.21 -7.89 1.23
CA ASP A 101 -7.47 -7.65 1.94
C ASP A 101 -7.59 -6.20 2.47
N GLY A 102 -6.49 -5.65 3.01
CA GLY A 102 -6.49 -4.35 3.66
C GLY A 102 -6.37 -3.14 2.72
N PHE A 103 -5.78 -3.32 1.54
CA PHE A 103 -5.48 -2.24 0.60
C PHE A 103 -6.09 -2.50 -0.78
N VAL A 104 -5.78 -3.62 -1.42
CA VAL A 104 -6.17 -3.88 -2.81
C VAL A 104 -7.68 -4.08 -2.98
N ASP A 105 -8.30 -4.94 -2.17
CA ASP A 105 -9.75 -5.23 -2.24
C ASP A 105 -10.57 -3.93 -2.11
N ARG A 106 -10.10 -3.04 -1.23
CA ARG A 106 -10.66 -1.71 -1.03
C ARG A 106 -10.55 -0.79 -2.24
N LEU A 107 -9.46 -0.87 -3.02
CA LEU A 107 -9.30 -0.11 -4.25
C LEU A 107 -10.18 -0.68 -5.36
N ASP A 108 -10.25 -2.00 -5.49
CA ASP A 108 -11.05 -2.70 -6.50
C ASP A 108 -12.55 -2.43 -6.32
N VAL A 109 -13.05 -2.50 -5.08
CA VAL A 109 -14.47 -2.26 -4.77
C VAL A 109 -14.90 -0.81 -5.02
N GLU A 110 -14.02 0.16 -4.83
CA GLU A 110 -14.36 1.59 -4.96
C GLU A 110 -14.07 2.19 -6.33
N SER A 111 -13.23 1.54 -7.13
CA SER A 111 -12.95 1.93 -8.52
C SER A 111 -13.97 1.35 -9.52
N ALA A 112 -14.79 0.39 -9.08
CA ALA A 112 -15.87 -0.26 -9.85
C ALA A 112 -17.18 0.55 -9.89
#